data_AF-A0A8H5KF88-F1
#
_entry.id   AF-A0A8H5KF88-F1
#
_cell.length_a   1.000
_cell.length_b   1.000
_cell.length_c   1.000
_cell.angle_alpha   90.00
_cell.angle_beta   90.00
_cell.angle_gamma   90.00
#
_symmetry.space_group_name_H-M   'P 1'
#
loop_
_entity.id
_entity.type
_entity.pdbx_description
1 polymer ?
#
loop_
_entity_poly.entity_id
_entity_poly.type
_entity_poly.pdbx_seq_one_letter_code
_entity_poly.pdbx_strand_id
1 'polypeptide(L)' 'MSTQHNYLEEEEDFSEFYNNPLYKRVSDLTDHQRKYACPPPPLPTRRRDHGPRVVARKSPRQRPI' A
#
# COMPACT_ATOMS: atom_id res chain seq x y z
N MET A 1 18.90 -3.84 28.87
CA MET A 1 19.87 -3.86 27.76
C MET A 1 19.30 -3.00 26.65
N SER A 2 19.81 -1.77 26.50
CA SER A 2 19.36 -0.79 25.50
C SER A 2 20.17 -1.01 24.23
N THR A 3 19.51 -1.39 23.13
CA THR A 3 20.17 -1.51 21.82
C THR A 3 20.44 -0.12 21.31
N GLN A 4 21.70 0.31 21.38
CA GLN A 4 22.13 1.54 20.73
C GLN A 4 22.02 1.36 19.22
N HIS A 5 21.12 2.11 18.60
CA HIS A 5 21.02 2.22 17.15
C HIS A 5 22.19 3.07 16.67
N ASN A 6 23.23 2.38 16.20
CA ASN A 6 24.41 2.97 15.62
C ASN A 6 24.04 3.42 14.20
N TYR A 7 23.68 4.70 14.01
CA TYR A 7 23.53 5.30 12.69
C TYR A 7 24.92 5.50 12.09
N LEU A 8 25.59 4.40 11.75
CA LEU A 8 26.65 4.44 10.77
C LEU A 8 25.99 4.75 9.42
N GLU A 9 26.62 5.61 8.64
CA GLU A 9 26.25 5.96 7.27
C GLU A 9 26.24 4.70 6.39
N GLU A 10 25.21 3.87 6.52
CA GLU A 10 24.82 2.95 5.47
C GLU A 10 24.38 3.84 4.32
N GLU A 11 25.21 3.98 3.28
CA GLU A 11 24.73 4.42 1.97
C GLU A 11 23.47 3.60 1.71
N GLU A 12 22.29 4.22 1.83
CA GLU A 12 21.02 3.49 1.78
C GLU A 12 21.01 2.70 0.47
N ASP A 13 21.13 1.37 0.59
CA ASP A 13 21.19 0.49 -0.56
C ASP A 13 19.79 0.39 -1.16
N PHE A 14 19.47 1.38 -2.00
CA PHE A 14 18.24 1.42 -2.77
C PHE A 14 18.27 0.47 -3.96
N SER A 15 19.28 -0.39 -4.11
CA SER A 15 19.35 -1.33 -5.21
C SER A 15 18.11 -2.23 -5.26
N GLU A 16 17.57 -2.65 -4.12
CA GLU A 16 16.31 -3.42 -4.06
C GLU A 16 15.14 -2.64 -4.66
N PHE A 17 15.06 -1.34 -4.34
CA PHE A 17 14.01 -0.46 -4.85
C PHE A 17 14.14 -0.23 -6.36
N TYR A 18 15.34 0.04 -6.87
CA TYR A 18 15.58 0.26 -8.30
C TYR A 18 15.53 -1.02 -9.13
N ASN A 19 15.87 -2.17 -8.54
CA ASN A 19 15.74 -3.48 -9.18
C ASN A 19 14.29 -4.00 -9.17
N ASN A 20 13.38 -3.35 -8.45
CA ASN A 20 11.99 -3.74 -8.44
C ASN A 20 11.38 -3.60 -9.85
N PRO A 21 10.87 -4.69 -10.45
CA PRO A 21 10.30 -4.65 -11.79
C PRO A 21 9.05 -3.79 -11.90
N LEU A 22 8.36 -3.49 -10.79
CA LEU A 22 7.27 -2.51 -10.76
C LEU A 22 7.81 -1.08 -10.84
N TYR A 23 8.85 -0.76 -10.09
CA TYR A 23 9.47 0.56 -10.14
C TYR A 23 10.00 0.85 -11.54
N LYS A 24 10.73 -0.11 -12.14
CA LYS A 24 11.24 0.00 -13.52
C LYS A 24 10.13 0.24 -14.55
N ARG A 25 9.01 -0.49 -14.43
CA ARG A 25 7.86 -0.31 -15.33
C ARG A 25 7.21 1.07 -15.23
N VAL A 26 7.33 1.76 -14.09
CA VAL A 26 6.74 3.08 -13.86
C VAL A 26 7.73 4.21 -14.12
N SER A 27 9.02 4.00 -13.83
CA SER A 27 10.10 4.96 -14.12
C SER A 27 10.18 5.25 -15.61
N ASP A 28 10.00 4.22 -16.45
CA ASP A 28 10.14 4.31 -17.90
C ASP A 28 8.90 4.93 -18.59
N LEU A 29 7.82 5.24 -17.84
CA LEU A 29 6.61 5.85 -18.39
C LEU A 29 6.78 7.35 -18.60
N THR A 30 6.32 7.83 -19.76
CA THR A 30 6.10 9.25 -20.00
C THR A 30 5.02 9.80 -19.06
N ASP A 31 5.04 11.11 -18.79
CA ASP A 31 4.03 11.76 -17.94
C ASP A 31 2.60 11.53 -18.43
N HIS A 32 2.40 11.45 -19.75
CA HIS A 32 1.11 11.11 -20.33
C HIS A 32 0.69 9.68 -19.96
N GLN A 33 1.59 8.70 -20.08
CA GLN A 33 1.31 7.30 -19.76
C GLN A 33 1.07 7.07 -18.27
N ARG A 34 1.73 7.82 -17.38
CA ARG A 34 1.49 7.75 -15.93
C ARG A 34 0.04 8.02 -15.56
N LYS A 35 -0.65 8.90 -16.28
CA LYS A 35 -2.08 9.19 -16.07
C LYS A 35 -2.98 7.98 -16.33
N TYR A 36 -2.55 7.05 -17.19
CA TYR A 36 -3.29 5.86 -17.56
C TYR A 36 -2.72 4.58 -16.94
N ALA A 37 -1.59 4.67 -16.22
CA ALA A 37 -0.96 3.54 -15.55
C ALA A 37 -1.82 3.00 -14.41
N CYS A 38 -2.58 3.88 -13.74
CA CYS A 38 -3.61 3.48 -12.81
C CYS A 38 -4.94 3.39 -13.57
N PRO A 39 -5.67 2.25 -13.48
CA PRO A 39 -7.04 2.23 -13.98
C PRO A 39 -7.85 3.31 -13.25
N PRO A 40 -8.83 3.93 -13.92
CA PRO A 40 -9.72 4.86 -13.25
C PRO A 40 -10.37 4.17 -12.05
N PRO A 41 -10.64 4.90 -10.95
CA PRO A 41 -11.35 4.32 -9.82
C PRO A 41 -12.66 3.70 -10.31
N PRO A 42 -13.08 2.56 -9.75
CA PRO A 42 -14.32 1.93 -10.15
C PRO A 42 -15.45 2.94 -10.02
N LEU A 43 -16.29 3.04 -11.04
CA LEU A 43 -17.47 3.89 -10.98
C LEU A 43 -18.32 3.45 -9.78
N PRO A 44 -18.94 4.39 -9.04
CA PRO A 44 -19.89 4.05 -7.99
C PRO A 44 -21.00 3.20 -8.61
N THR A 45 -20.93 1.88 -8.43
CA THR A 45 -22.05 1.02 -8.78
C THR A 45 -23.17 1.37 -7.81
N ARG A 46 -24.39 1.58 -8.32
CA ARG A 46 -25.57 1.60 -7.44
C ARG A 46 -25.49 0.32 -6.63
N ARG A 47 -25.32 0.44 -5.32
CA ARG A 47 -25.19 -0.67 -4.37
C ARG A 47 -26.13 -1.79 -4.79
N ARG A 48 -25.60 -2.86 -5.37
CA ARG A 48 -26.30 -4.14 -5.37
C ARG A 48 -26.08 -4.67 -3.97
N ASP A 49 -27.09 -4.55 -3.13
CA ASP A 49 -27.18 -5.08 -1.76
C ASP A 49 -27.13 -6.64 -1.73
N HIS A 50 -26.44 -7.27 -2.68
CA HIS A 50 -26.40 -8.73 -2.89
C HIS A 50 -25.00 -9.33 -2.74
N GLY A 51 -23.98 -8.53 -2.41
CA GLY A 51 -22.70 -9.07 -1.95
C GLY A 51 -22.83 -9.61 -0.52
N PRO A 52 -22.08 -10.64 -0.12
CA PRO A 52 -22.12 -11.14 1.25
C PRO A 52 -21.80 -9.98 2.18
N ARG A 53 -22.77 -9.62 3.01
CA ARG A 53 -22.63 -8.58 4.03
C ARG A 53 -21.54 -9.05 4.98
N VAL A 54 -20.32 -8.52 4.85
CA VAL A 54 -19.26 -8.73 5.84
C VAL A 54 -19.74 -8.05 7.10
N VAL A 55 -20.36 -8.83 7.98
CA VAL A 55 -20.74 -8.39 9.32
C VAL A 55 -19.43 -8.18 10.04
N ALA A 56 -18.98 -6.94 10.16
CA ALA A 56 -17.88 -6.61 11.03
C ALA A 56 -18.25 -7.13 12.43
N ARG A 57 -17.58 -8.20 12.89
CA ARG A 57 -17.72 -8.67 14.26
C ARG A 57 -17.35 -7.48 15.14
N LYS A 58 -18.34 -6.96 15.87
CA LYS A 58 -18.07 -6.03 16.96
C LYS A 58 -17.01 -6.67 17.83
N SER A 59 -15.86 -6.02 17.97
CA SER A 59 -14.85 -6.43 18.94
C SER A 59 -15.51 -6.45 20.33
N PRO A 60 -15.24 -7.46 21.17
CA PRO A 60 -15.67 -7.39 22.56
C PRO A 60 -14.85 -6.27 23.19
N ARG A 61 -15.51 -5.14 23.45
CA ARG A 61 -15.00 -4.08 24.32
C ARG A 61 -14.47 -4.75 25.58
N GLN A 62 -13.15 -4.71 25.79
CA GLN A 62 -12.52 -5.07 27.05
C GLN A 62 -13.24 -4.30 28.15
N ARG A 63 -13.87 -5.02 29.08
CA ARG A 63 -14.31 -4.44 30.35
C ARG A 63 -13.08 -4.42 31.27
N PRO A 64 -12.67 -3.27 31.81
CA PRO A 64 -11.80 -3.29 32.97
C PRO A 64 -12.62 -3.70 34.20
N ILE A 65 -12.03 -4.54 35.05
CA ILE A 65 -12.46 -4.76 36.44
C ILE A 65 -11.77 -3.69 37.28
#